data_AF-A0A0K0E5H4-F1
#
_entry.id   AF-A0A0K0E5H4-F1
#
_cell.length_a   1.000
_cell.length_b   1.000
_cell.length_c   1.000
_cell.angle_alpha   90.00
_cell.angle_beta   90.00
_cell.angle_gamma   90.00
#
_symmetry.space_group_name_H-M   'P 1'
#
loop_
_entity.id
_entity.type
_entity.pdbx_description
1 polymer ?
#
loop_
_entity_poly.entity_id
_entity_poly.type
_entity_poly.pdbx_seq_one_letter_code
_entity_poly.pdbx_strand_id
1 'polypeptide(L)'
;MENTNLFLKLVSHELLLKKLCQYISLEDASNLSYTCKYLFNKTISFEDKKNVTFCTTFYTTCQYNEEKNITFSKIRASFERMYELFVINKLKKVCIKFDKSQEYVTKQSMIDRGKELNKFLQKNLWIEQLILDFSQFYSFELYLEEFFNQINNKSIKVLGFNFESNTENHSNNLLNEINSENLFIGLPNLKKLLISIDGNHLKVLNKIIIDGAKNRPEISIEIELVGSIYEEKLYYFNKIYEKNIISHIIKNGNRVLIKRGYHKAFHLNIDFNNFNGFELLFIQCLTFDICSYNLFYQLIQFLSDMVNLEYLSLCFKIENPSVSIEKNIQDKLIIDDKYDFRRLQKLKTLKMFIINECTNEEERQTLEKNIFKMIDVSPNSINNLYLHGINKIKNEETQRISKQLLNIKFLYLGNINEIDQDCLINFKNLKIFISCCRNVFQLPKTIEAFMVMTLSLHDDNLIKLYHDCCSYYELTKNFNKIYTCEGYIKGKIFFNTFIHCLNIQKFLVQSRE
;
A
#
# COMPACT_ATOMS: atom_id res chain seq x y z
N MET A 1 26.23 16.74 -32.23
CA MET A 1 25.30 17.89 -32.17
C MET A 1 24.09 17.72 -33.09
N GLU A 2 24.24 17.19 -34.31
CA GLU A 2 23.12 17.02 -35.25
C GLU A 2 21.92 16.24 -34.67
N ASN A 3 22.16 15.12 -33.98
CA ASN A 3 21.09 14.34 -33.35
C ASN A 3 20.30 15.13 -32.30
N THR A 4 20.98 15.99 -31.52
CA THR A 4 20.34 16.85 -30.52
C THR A 4 19.45 17.89 -31.18
N ASN A 5 19.92 18.52 -32.26
CA ASN A 5 19.13 19.50 -33.01
C ASN A 5 17.93 18.85 -33.69
N LEU A 6 18.07 17.65 -34.25
CA LEU A 6 16.96 16.90 -34.84
C LEU A 6 15.93 16.52 -33.77
N PHE A 7 16.37 16.00 -32.62
CA PHE A 7 15.47 15.68 -31.51
C PHE A 7 14.73 16.93 -31.04
N LEU A 8 15.43 18.05 -30.81
CA LEU A 8 14.81 19.32 -30.41
C LEU A 8 13.82 19.83 -31.46
N LYS A 9 14.12 19.70 -32.76
CA LYS A 9 13.17 20.02 -33.84
C LYS A 9 11.94 19.12 -33.79
N LEU A 10 12.10 17.81 -33.61
CA LEU A 10 10.98 16.86 -33.51
C LEU A 10 10.07 17.18 -32.32
N VAL A 11 10.65 17.35 -31.13
CA VAL A 11 9.88 17.66 -29.91
C VAL A 11 9.38 19.11 -29.88
N SER A 12 9.91 20.00 -30.71
CA SER A 12 9.36 21.34 -30.89
C SER A 12 7.98 21.33 -31.54
N HIS A 13 7.67 20.27 -32.29
CA HIS A 13 6.38 20.07 -32.92
C HIS A 13 5.39 19.48 -31.90
N GLU A 14 4.40 20.27 -31.50
CA GLU A 14 3.48 19.94 -30.39
C GLU A 14 2.74 18.61 -30.59
N LEU A 15 2.26 18.35 -31.82
CA LEU A 15 1.60 17.08 -32.16
C LEU A 15 2.53 15.87 -31.99
N LEU A 16 3.82 16.00 -32.32
CA LEU A 16 4.79 14.91 -32.17
C LEU A 16 5.15 14.71 -30.70
N LEU A 17 5.33 15.78 -29.94
CA LEU A 17 5.57 15.70 -28.49
C LEU A 17 4.37 15.06 -27.77
N LYS A 18 3.14 15.48 -28.08
CA LYS A 18 1.92 14.88 -27.54
C LYS A 18 1.85 13.39 -27.86
N LYS A 19 2.15 13.02 -29.11
CA LYS A 19 2.20 11.62 -29.56
C LYS A 19 3.32 10.83 -28.86
N LEU A 20 4.51 11.41 -28.67
CA LEU A 20 5.59 10.78 -27.91
C LEU A 20 5.17 10.51 -26.45
N CYS A 21 4.57 11.50 -25.79
CA CYS A 21 4.00 11.37 -24.45
C CYS A 21 2.81 10.39 -24.37
N GLN A 22 2.25 9.95 -25.50
CA GLN A 22 1.26 8.87 -25.56
C GLN A 22 1.90 7.48 -25.51
N TYR A 23 3.16 7.33 -25.93
CA TYR A 23 3.83 6.02 -26.08
C TYR A 23 4.84 5.69 -24.97
N ILE A 24 5.18 6.63 -24.10
CA ILE A 24 6.15 6.44 -23.00
C ILE A 24 5.44 6.36 -21.65
N SER A 25 6.09 5.87 -20.59
CA SER A 25 5.45 5.82 -19.24
C SER A 25 5.16 7.22 -18.69
N LEU A 26 4.28 7.34 -17.69
CA LEU A 26 4.04 8.65 -17.04
C LEU A 26 5.32 9.21 -16.40
N GLU A 27 6.12 8.33 -15.80
CA GLU A 27 7.41 8.69 -15.24
C GLU A 27 8.35 9.23 -16.32
N ASP A 28 8.40 8.60 -17.50
CA ASP A 28 9.23 9.08 -18.61
C ASP A 28 8.70 10.37 -19.23
N ALA A 29 7.38 10.54 -19.33
CA ALA A 29 6.76 11.80 -19.75
C ALA A 29 7.06 12.92 -18.76
N SER A 30 7.07 12.62 -17.46
CA SER A 30 7.51 13.52 -16.41
C SER A 30 9.00 13.84 -16.53
N ASN A 31 9.87 12.85 -16.69
CA ASN A 31 11.30 13.09 -16.83
C ASN A 31 11.61 13.92 -18.10
N LEU A 32 10.92 13.61 -19.21
CA LEU A 32 11.03 14.34 -20.47
C LEU A 32 10.64 15.81 -20.28
N SER A 33 9.56 16.11 -19.57
CA SER A 33 9.15 17.49 -19.32
C SER A 33 10.19 18.28 -18.52
N TYR A 34 10.90 17.63 -17.58
CA TYR A 34 11.92 18.28 -16.77
C TYR A 34 13.31 18.38 -17.41
N THR A 35 13.54 17.74 -18.55
CA THR A 35 14.85 17.80 -19.23
C THR A 35 15.27 19.23 -19.56
N CYS A 36 14.32 20.10 -19.91
CA CYS A 36 14.58 21.52 -20.09
C CYS A 36 13.31 22.37 -19.93
N LYS A 37 13.49 23.66 -19.60
CA LYS A 37 12.39 24.63 -19.43
C LYS A 37 11.47 24.72 -20.66
N TYR A 38 12.03 24.55 -21.86
CA TYR A 38 11.26 24.57 -23.11
C TYR A 38 10.25 23.40 -23.18
N LEU A 39 10.71 22.17 -22.94
CA LEU A 39 9.85 20.98 -22.92
C LEU A 39 8.84 21.06 -21.78
N PHE A 40 9.24 21.56 -20.61
CA PHE A 40 8.33 21.78 -19.49
C PHE A 40 7.16 22.68 -19.89
N ASN A 41 7.45 23.86 -20.47
CA ASN A 41 6.43 24.80 -20.89
C ASN A 41 5.52 24.22 -22.00
N LYS A 42 6.09 23.51 -22.97
CA LYS A 42 5.34 22.85 -24.04
C LYS A 42 4.43 21.72 -23.54
N THR A 43 4.95 20.88 -22.63
CA THR A 43 4.14 19.80 -22.04
C THR A 43 3.04 20.33 -21.16
N ILE A 44 3.25 21.48 -20.50
CA ILE A 44 2.17 22.17 -19.79
C ILE A 44 1.12 22.66 -20.75
N SER A 45 1.46 23.30 -21.87
CA SER A 45 0.48 24.02 -22.68
C SER A 45 -0.55 23.14 -23.39
N PHE A 46 -0.24 21.89 -23.72
CA PHE A 46 -1.17 21.05 -24.49
C PHE A 46 -2.22 20.36 -23.61
N GLU A 47 -3.42 20.21 -24.18
CA GLU A 47 -4.49 19.40 -23.60
C GLU A 47 -4.30 17.91 -23.89
N ASP A 48 -4.54 17.07 -22.89
CA ASP A 48 -4.46 15.61 -23.02
C ASP A 48 -5.60 14.91 -22.28
N LYS A 49 -6.44 14.19 -23.02
CA LYS A 49 -7.50 13.37 -22.47
C LYS A 49 -7.26 11.91 -22.85
N LYS A 50 -7.19 11.01 -21.86
CA LYS A 50 -6.82 9.61 -22.08
C LYS A 50 -7.53 8.68 -21.13
N ASN A 51 -7.70 7.43 -21.57
CA ASN A 51 -7.98 6.32 -20.67
C ASN A 51 -6.66 5.71 -20.23
N VAL A 52 -6.51 5.46 -18.93
CA VAL A 52 -5.28 4.93 -18.34
C VAL A 52 -5.62 3.84 -17.34
N THR A 53 -4.66 2.96 -17.06
CA THR A 53 -4.85 1.90 -16.07
C THR A 53 -3.64 1.79 -15.18
N PHE A 54 -3.91 1.65 -13.89
CA PHE A 54 -2.88 1.39 -12.89
C PHE A 54 -2.55 -0.11 -12.84
N CYS A 55 -1.66 -0.55 -13.74
CA CYS A 55 -1.01 -1.84 -13.60
C CYS A 55 0.09 -1.74 -12.54
N THR A 56 -0.04 -2.52 -11.47
CA THR A 56 0.92 -2.52 -10.35
C THR A 56 1.84 -3.73 -10.38
N THR A 57 1.46 -4.82 -11.04
CA THR A 57 2.20 -6.09 -11.00
C THR A 57 2.24 -6.69 -12.40
N PHE A 58 3.43 -7.09 -12.83
CA PHE A 58 3.63 -7.91 -14.02
C PHE A 58 3.87 -9.35 -13.62
N TYR A 59 3.54 -10.27 -14.51
CA TYR A 59 3.69 -11.69 -14.28
C TYR A 59 4.56 -12.32 -15.35
N THR A 60 5.41 -13.24 -14.93
CA THR A 60 6.08 -14.21 -15.79
C THR A 60 5.99 -15.57 -15.11
N THR A 61 6.05 -16.62 -15.90
CA THR A 61 6.00 -17.99 -15.42
C THR A 61 7.37 -18.61 -15.66
N CYS A 62 7.92 -19.21 -14.63
CA CYS A 62 9.10 -20.07 -14.71
C CYS A 62 8.62 -21.50 -14.94
N GLN A 63 8.79 -21.99 -16.16
CA GLN A 63 8.43 -23.35 -16.54
C GLN A 63 9.69 -24.23 -16.58
N TYR A 64 9.59 -25.41 -15.99
CA TYR A 64 10.63 -26.44 -16.04
C TYR A 64 10.12 -27.54 -16.97
N ASN A 65 10.75 -27.79 -18.12
CA ASN A 65 10.29 -28.84 -19.02
C ASN A 65 10.93 -30.21 -18.68
N GLU A 66 10.42 -31.29 -19.29
CA GLU A 66 10.92 -32.66 -19.06
C GLU A 66 12.41 -32.82 -19.41
N GLU A 67 12.90 -32.05 -20.38
CA GLU A 67 14.32 -31.99 -20.77
C GLU A 67 15.20 -31.26 -19.75
N LYS A 68 14.65 -30.87 -18.60
CA LYS A 68 15.31 -30.09 -17.53
C LYS A 68 15.71 -28.67 -17.97
N ASN A 69 15.15 -28.16 -19.07
CA ASN A 69 15.30 -26.78 -19.48
C ASN A 69 14.30 -25.91 -18.70
N ILE A 70 14.84 -24.89 -18.03
CA ILE A 70 14.06 -23.87 -17.35
C ILE A 70 13.92 -22.67 -18.27
N THR A 71 12.68 -22.25 -18.52
CA THR A 71 12.38 -21.09 -19.36
C THR A 71 11.43 -20.14 -18.66
N PHE A 72 11.61 -18.85 -18.93
CA PHE A 72 10.70 -17.81 -18.48
C PHE A 72 9.79 -17.38 -19.63
N SER A 73 8.50 -17.31 -19.35
CA SER A 73 7.55 -16.74 -20.31
C SER A 73 7.79 -15.23 -20.47
N LYS A 74 7.25 -14.65 -21.57
CA LYS A 74 7.28 -13.19 -21.75
C LYS A 74 6.60 -12.50 -20.56
N ILE A 75 7.22 -11.45 -20.04
CA ILE A 75 6.64 -10.62 -18.99
C ILE A 75 5.37 -9.96 -19.52
N ARG A 76 4.25 -10.17 -18.82
CA ARG A 76 2.93 -9.65 -19.20
C ARG A 76 2.32 -8.85 -18.06
N ALA A 77 1.51 -7.85 -18.39
CA ALA A 77 0.73 -7.13 -17.40
C ALA A 77 -0.34 -8.05 -16.80
N SER A 78 -0.67 -7.87 -15.52
CA SER A 78 -1.73 -8.65 -14.86
C SER A 78 -3.13 -8.43 -15.46
N PHE A 79 -3.31 -7.34 -16.21
CA PHE A 79 -4.55 -6.97 -16.90
C PHE A 79 -4.35 -7.03 -18.41
N GLU A 80 -4.36 -8.22 -19.02
CA GLU A 80 -4.31 -8.32 -20.49
C GLU A 80 -5.62 -7.89 -21.18
N ARG A 81 -6.73 -7.68 -20.45
CA ARG A 81 -8.06 -7.68 -21.08
C ARG A 81 -8.63 -6.36 -21.61
N MET A 82 -8.04 -5.18 -21.38
CA MET A 82 -8.78 -3.93 -21.70
C MET A 82 -7.88 -2.76 -22.12
N TYR A 83 -7.96 -2.40 -23.41
CA TYR A 83 -7.54 -1.13 -24.04
C TYR A 83 -6.05 -0.90 -24.37
N GLU A 84 -5.78 0.13 -25.19
CA GLU A 84 -4.44 0.68 -25.43
C GLU A 84 -3.90 1.25 -24.11
N LEU A 85 -3.20 0.41 -23.35
CA LEU A 85 -2.88 0.69 -21.96
C LEU A 85 -1.64 1.59 -21.85
N PHE A 86 -1.86 2.84 -21.46
CA PHE A 86 -0.80 3.69 -20.95
C PHE A 86 -0.38 3.21 -19.56
N VAL A 87 0.79 2.56 -19.47
CA VAL A 87 1.35 2.12 -18.18
C VAL A 87 1.95 3.32 -17.47
N ILE A 88 1.27 3.77 -16.42
CA ILE A 88 1.68 4.95 -15.65
C ILE A 88 3.04 4.73 -14.95
N ASN A 89 3.32 3.51 -14.50
CA ASN A 89 4.56 3.17 -13.80
C ASN A 89 5.71 2.80 -14.75
N LYS A 90 6.95 3.18 -14.40
CA LYS A 90 8.07 2.33 -14.79
C LYS A 90 7.86 0.94 -14.22
N LEU A 91 7.94 -0.03 -15.11
CA LEU A 91 7.93 -1.45 -14.80
C LEU A 91 9.02 -1.70 -13.76
N LYS A 92 8.64 -2.09 -12.54
CA LYS A 92 9.61 -2.42 -11.47
C LYS A 92 9.20 -3.66 -10.66
N LYS A 93 7.94 -4.06 -10.70
CA LYS A 93 7.38 -5.18 -9.94
C LYS A 93 7.05 -6.35 -10.85
N VAL A 94 7.71 -7.49 -10.62
CA VAL A 94 7.46 -8.75 -11.34
C VAL A 94 7.15 -9.85 -10.34
N CYS A 95 6.07 -10.57 -10.58
CA CYS A 95 5.74 -11.83 -9.94
C CYS A 95 6.19 -12.98 -10.85
N ILE A 96 6.94 -13.92 -10.28
CA ILE A 96 7.42 -15.12 -10.96
C ILE A 96 6.69 -16.30 -10.35
N LYS A 97 5.82 -16.93 -11.14
CA LYS A 97 5.14 -18.17 -10.75
C LYS A 97 5.96 -19.38 -11.19
N PHE A 98 6.29 -20.26 -10.26
CA PHE A 98 6.97 -21.52 -10.56
C PHE A 98 5.92 -22.61 -10.82
N ASP A 99 5.98 -23.22 -12.01
CA ASP A 99 5.00 -24.22 -12.47
C ASP A 99 5.29 -25.64 -11.94
N LYS A 100 4.25 -26.41 -11.60
CA LYS A 100 4.28 -27.73 -10.91
C LYS A 100 4.80 -28.89 -11.77
N SER A 101 5.64 -28.65 -12.77
CA SER A 101 5.94 -29.69 -13.76
C SER A 101 6.67 -30.94 -13.22
N GLN A 102 7.07 -30.99 -11.96
CA GLN A 102 7.63 -32.19 -11.31
C GLN A 102 7.01 -32.45 -9.94
N GLU A 103 6.80 -33.73 -9.60
CA GLU A 103 6.27 -34.14 -8.28
C GLU A 103 7.25 -33.89 -7.12
N TYR A 104 8.56 -33.98 -7.36
CA TYR A 104 9.58 -33.85 -6.32
C TYR A 104 10.63 -32.80 -6.64
N VAL A 105 10.84 -31.88 -5.71
CA VAL A 105 11.91 -30.90 -5.75
C VAL A 105 13.20 -31.55 -5.27
N THR A 106 14.28 -31.37 -6.03
CA THR A 106 15.62 -31.83 -5.66
C THR A 106 16.52 -30.63 -5.46
N LYS A 107 17.57 -30.78 -4.65
CA LYS A 107 18.63 -29.77 -4.48
C LYS A 107 19.12 -29.24 -5.84
N GLN A 108 19.42 -30.15 -6.77
CA GLN A 108 19.91 -29.78 -8.09
C GLN A 108 18.88 -28.98 -8.90
N SER A 109 17.61 -29.37 -8.89
CA SER A 109 16.59 -28.62 -9.63
C SER A 109 16.35 -27.22 -9.05
N MET A 110 16.57 -27.01 -7.75
CA MET A 110 16.53 -25.67 -7.15
C MET A 110 17.77 -24.83 -7.46
N ILE A 111 18.96 -25.44 -7.52
CA ILE A 111 20.18 -24.78 -8.03
C ILE A 111 19.96 -24.32 -9.47
N ASP A 112 19.44 -25.17 -10.34
CA ASP A 112 19.25 -24.85 -11.75
C ASP A 112 18.21 -23.73 -11.92
N ARG A 113 17.11 -23.75 -11.14
CA ARG A 113 16.12 -22.65 -11.10
C ARG A 113 16.74 -21.36 -10.60
N GLY A 114 17.56 -21.40 -9.56
CA GLY A 114 18.27 -20.23 -9.05
C GLY A 114 19.20 -19.61 -10.10
N LYS A 115 19.94 -20.44 -10.83
CA LYS A 115 20.83 -19.99 -11.92
C LYS A 115 20.05 -19.34 -13.06
N GLU A 116 18.95 -19.95 -13.51
CA GLU A 116 18.14 -19.36 -14.58
C GLU A 116 17.40 -18.10 -14.12
N LEU A 117 16.90 -18.06 -12.89
CA LEU A 117 16.35 -16.83 -12.32
C LEU A 117 17.42 -15.72 -12.30
N ASN A 118 18.65 -16.04 -11.88
CA ASN A 118 19.73 -15.06 -11.91
C ASN A 118 19.99 -14.52 -13.32
N LYS A 119 20.09 -15.40 -14.33
CA LYS A 119 20.24 -14.98 -15.74
C LYS A 119 19.08 -14.10 -16.21
N PHE A 120 17.84 -14.46 -15.84
CA PHE A 120 16.66 -13.66 -16.13
C PHE A 120 16.75 -12.27 -15.49
N LEU A 121 17.14 -12.17 -14.22
CA LEU A 121 17.29 -10.91 -13.51
C LEU A 121 18.45 -10.06 -14.06
N GLN A 122 19.56 -10.67 -14.49
CA GLN A 122 20.66 -9.94 -15.16
C GLN A 122 20.21 -9.29 -16.48
N LYS A 123 19.30 -9.93 -17.21
CA LYS A 123 18.71 -9.37 -18.45
C LYS A 123 17.65 -8.29 -18.16
N ASN A 124 17.11 -8.25 -16.94
CA ASN A 124 16.00 -7.37 -16.54
C ASN A 124 16.36 -6.52 -15.31
N LEU A 125 17.45 -5.76 -15.39
CA LEU A 125 17.95 -4.89 -14.30
C LEU A 125 16.97 -3.78 -13.87
N TRP A 126 15.89 -3.57 -14.62
CA TRP A 126 14.83 -2.63 -14.27
C TRP A 126 13.89 -3.18 -13.18
N ILE A 127 13.92 -4.48 -12.90
CA ILE A 127 13.11 -5.10 -11.83
C ILE A 127 13.71 -4.67 -10.49
N GLU A 128 12.91 -4.02 -9.65
CA GLU A 128 13.27 -3.63 -8.27
C GLU A 128 12.45 -4.36 -7.21
N GLN A 129 11.29 -4.89 -7.56
CA GLN A 129 10.43 -5.69 -6.70
C GLN A 129 10.16 -7.04 -7.35
N LEU A 130 10.58 -8.11 -6.68
CA LEU A 130 10.40 -9.47 -7.13
C LEU A 130 9.45 -10.19 -6.17
N ILE A 131 8.39 -10.80 -6.68
CA ILE A 131 7.56 -11.73 -5.91
C ILE A 131 7.83 -13.12 -6.45
N LEU A 132 8.21 -14.04 -5.58
CA LEU A 132 8.38 -15.45 -5.92
C LEU A 132 7.14 -16.21 -5.44
N ASP A 133 6.42 -16.77 -6.40
CA ASP A 133 5.21 -17.53 -6.16
C ASP A 133 5.51 -19.02 -6.32
N PHE A 134 5.68 -19.66 -5.16
CA PHE A 134 5.93 -21.09 -5.01
C PHE A 134 4.66 -21.83 -4.59
N SER A 135 3.47 -21.26 -4.81
CA SER A 135 2.22 -21.86 -4.31
C SER A 135 2.04 -23.30 -4.77
N GLN A 136 2.56 -23.66 -5.94
CA GLN A 136 2.41 -24.99 -6.51
C GLN A 136 3.57 -25.94 -6.21
N PHE A 137 4.53 -25.56 -5.36
CA PHE A 137 5.74 -26.33 -5.06
C PHE A 137 5.69 -26.96 -3.66
N TYR A 138 5.81 -28.29 -3.59
CA TYR A 138 6.00 -29.00 -2.32
C TYR A 138 7.48 -29.13 -1.98
N SER A 139 7.83 -29.01 -0.70
CA SER A 139 9.17 -29.29 -0.16
C SER A 139 10.31 -28.41 -0.70
N PHE A 140 10.01 -27.28 -1.35
CA PHE A 140 11.06 -26.36 -1.84
C PHE A 140 11.78 -25.65 -0.69
N GLU A 141 11.16 -25.55 0.48
CA GLU A 141 11.70 -24.94 1.68
C GLU A 141 13.03 -25.57 2.11
N LEU A 142 13.22 -26.86 1.81
CA LEU A 142 14.44 -27.62 2.12
C LEU A 142 15.66 -27.16 1.32
N TYR A 143 15.45 -26.47 0.19
CA TYR A 143 16.52 -26.10 -0.75
C TYR A 143 16.50 -24.60 -1.10
N LEU A 144 15.87 -23.79 -0.25
CA LEU A 144 15.81 -22.33 -0.44
C LEU A 144 17.19 -21.69 -0.41
N GLU A 145 18.08 -22.17 0.47
CA GLU A 145 19.44 -21.66 0.54
C GLU A 145 20.20 -21.91 -0.77
N GLU A 146 20.16 -23.13 -1.30
CA GLU A 146 20.81 -23.45 -2.57
C GLU A 146 20.26 -22.64 -3.73
N PHE A 147 18.95 -22.41 -3.76
CA PHE A 147 18.30 -21.56 -4.75
C PHE A 147 18.81 -20.13 -4.69
N PHE A 148 18.78 -19.50 -3.51
CA PHE A 148 19.18 -18.11 -3.35
C PHE A 148 20.69 -17.89 -3.50
N ASN A 149 21.52 -18.87 -3.15
CA ASN A 149 22.97 -18.82 -3.36
C ASN A 149 23.37 -18.67 -4.84
N GLN A 150 22.46 -18.96 -5.78
CA GLN A 150 22.71 -18.75 -7.22
C GLN A 150 22.35 -17.35 -7.72
N ILE A 151 21.65 -16.54 -6.91
CA ILE A 151 21.10 -15.26 -7.30
C ILE A 151 22.01 -14.14 -6.83
N ASN A 152 22.55 -13.34 -7.75
CA ASN A 152 23.32 -12.15 -7.42
C ASN A 152 22.79 -10.95 -8.20
N ASN A 153 21.94 -10.14 -7.57
CA ASN A 153 21.30 -9.04 -8.25
C ASN A 153 21.17 -7.79 -7.35
N LYS A 154 21.71 -6.66 -7.84
CA LYS A 154 21.71 -5.38 -7.13
C LYS A 154 20.47 -4.52 -7.42
N SER A 155 19.63 -4.86 -8.40
CA SER A 155 18.44 -4.06 -8.71
C SER A 155 17.28 -4.36 -7.76
N ILE A 156 17.18 -5.60 -7.25
CA ILE A 156 16.14 -6.00 -6.30
C ILE A 156 16.30 -5.25 -4.97
N LYS A 157 15.23 -4.54 -4.59
CA LYS A 157 15.06 -3.81 -3.32
C LYS A 157 13.94 -4.37 -2.46
N VAL A 158 12.98 -5.05 -3.08
CA VAL A 158 11.83 -5.66 -2.40
C VAL A 158 11.69 -7.10 -2.88
N LEU A 159 11.64 -8.06 -1.96
CA LEU A 159 11.43 -9.47 -2.26
C LEU A 159 10.19 -9.95 -1.52
N GLY A 160 9.20 -10.41 -2.27
CA GLY A 160 7.97 -10.98 -1.72
C GLY A 160 7.87 -12.48 -1.96
N PHE A 161 7.12 -13.14 -1.11
CA PHE A 161 6.89 -14.57 -1.20
C PHE A 161 5.40 -14.90 -1.13
N ASN A 162 4.95 -15.70 -2.09
CA ASN A 162 3.62 -16.30 -2.07
C ASN A 162 3.77 -17.82 -1.89
N PHE A 163 3.18 -18.32 -0.81
CA PHE A 163 3.15 -19.73 -0.47
C PHE A 163 1.70 -20.17 -0.31
N GLU A 164 1.35 -21.36 -0.79
CA GLU A 164 0.03 -21.92 -0.51
C GLU A 164 -0.05 -22.34 0.96
N SER A 165 -1.22 -22.12 1.57
CA SER A 165 -1.50 -22.35 2.99
C SER A 165 -1.31 -23.81 3.42
N ASN A 166 -1.43 -24.76 2.48
CA ASN A 166 -1.60 -26.19 2.74
C ASN A 166 -0.30 -26.95 3.00
N THR A 167 0.83 -26.27 3.21
CA THR A 167 2.07 -26.91 3.70
C THR A 167 1.97 -27.17 5.21
N GLU A 168 0.92 -27.88 5.62
CA GLU A 168 0.78 -28.35 6.99
C GLU A 168 1.70 -29.57 7.21
N ASN A 169 2.61 -29.44 8.19
CA ASN A 169 3.14 -30.53 9.01
C ASN A 169 4.27 -31.46 8.50
N HIS A 170 4.74 -31.41 7.25
CA HIS A 170 5.72 -32.43 6.83
C HIS A 170 7.18 -32.23 7.28
N SER A 171 7.59 -31.07 7.81
CA SER A 171 9.02 -30.74 7.94
C SER A 171 9.54 -30.39 9.35
N ASN A 172 8.77 -30.52 10.44
CA ASN A 172 9.24 -30.09 11.77
C ASN A 172 10.58 -30.73 12.21
N ASN A 173 10.93 -31.92 11.72
CA ASN A 173 12.17 -32.61 12.12
C ASN A 173 13.40 -32.29 11.25
N LEU A 174 13.25 -31.76 10.04
CA LEU A 174 14.36 -31.61 9.08
C LEU A 174 15.05 -30.23 9.13
N LEU A 175 14.55 -29.30 9.94
CA LEU A 175 14.89 -27.87 9.81
C LEU A 175 15.97 -27.36 10.73
N ASN A 176 16.45 -28.18 11.68
CA ASN A 176 17.54 -27.76 12.55
C ASN A 176 18.87 -27.54 11.77
N GLU A 177 18.90 -27.79 10.46
CA GLU A 177 20.09 -27.74 9.61
C GLU A 177 20.14 -26.59 8.58
N ILE A 178 19.07 -25.80 8.38
CA ILE A 178 19.12 -24.72 7.38
C ILE A 178 19.88 -23.52 7.96
N ASN A 179 21.07 -23.21 7.41
CA ASN A 179 21.81 -22.01 7.75
C ASN A 179 21.22 -20.81 7.01
N SER A 180 20.16 -20.24 7.57
CA SER A 180 19.44 -19.13 6.95
C SER A 180 20.24 -17.81 6.94
N GLU A 181 21.32 -17.66 7.72
CA GLU A 181 21.99 -16.36 7.94
C GLU A 181 22.51 -15.69 6.66
N ASN A 182 22.75 -16.46 5.59
CA ASN A 182 23.25 -15.97 4.30
C ASN A 182 22.22 -15.99 3.17
N LEU A 183 20.95 -16.26 3.46
CA LEU A 183 19.90 -16.47 2.45
C LEU A 183 19.80 -15.32 1.42
N PHE A 184 20.06 -14.08 1.83
CA PHE A 184 19.93 -12.89 0.97
C PHE A 184 21.26 -12.21 0.64
N ILE A 185 22.40 -12.89 0.79
CA ILE A 185 23.73 -12.28 0.58
C ILE A 185 23.92 -11.76 -0.86
N GLY A 186 23.35 -12.44 -1.84
CA GLY A 186 23.39 -12.04 -3.25
C GLY A 186 22.46 -10.89 -3.62
N LEU A 187 21.67 -10.36 -2.67
CA LEU A 187 20.76 -9.24 -2.87
C LEU A 187 21.18 -8.05 -2.00
N PRO A 188 22.33 -7.41 -2.27
CA PRO A 188 22.90 -6.41 -1.35
C PRO A 188 22.02 -5.17 -1.16
N ASN A 189 21.18 -4.83 -2.14
CA ASN A 189 20.29 -3.66 -2.09
C ASN A 189 18.88 -3.99 -1.58
N LEU A 190 18.64 -5.22 -1.11
CA LEU A 190 17.38 -5.61 -0.51
C LEU A 190 17.09 -4.76 0.72
N LYS A 191 15.91 -4.14 0.77
CA LYS A 191 15.45 -3.27 1.87
C LYS A 191 14.15 -3.75 2.49
N LYS A 192 13.41 -4.63 1.81
CA LYS A 192 12.11 -5.08 2.27
C LYS A 192 11.80 -6.51 1.88
N LEU A 193 11.28 -7.28 2.83
CA LEU A 193 10.64 -8.57 2.59
C LEU A 193 9.11 -8.41 2.66
N LEU A 194 8.37 -9.05 1.77
CA LEU A 194 6.91 -9.15 1.83
C LEU A 194 6.53 -10.61 2.14
N ILE A 195 5.82 -10.82 3.24
CA ILE A 195 5.38 -12.15 3.66
C ILE A 195 3.87 -12.13 3.81
N SER A 196 3.18 -12.89 2.97
CA SER A 196 1.75 -13.16 3.11
C SER A 196 1.55 -14.25 4.15
N ILE A 197 0.77 -13.98 5.21
CA ILE A 197 0.52 -14.94 6.28
C ILE A 197 -0.96 -15.20 6.50
N ASP A 198 -1.28 -16.46 6.73
CA ASP A 198 -2.59 -16.92 7.20
C ASP A 198 -2.48 -17.26 8.68
N GLY A 199 -3.04 -16.40 9.54
CA GLY A 199 -2.86 -16.42 10.99
C GLY A 199 -1.52 -15.88 11.50
N ASN A 200 -1.37 -15.75 12.82
CA ASN A 200 -0.17 -15.20 13.48
C ASN A 200 0.91 -16.26 13.80
N HIS A 201 0.63 -17.53 13.46
CA HIS A 201 1.55 -18.61 13.73
C HIS A 201 2.78 -18.56 12.82
N LEU A 202 3.94 -18.59 13.45
CA LEU A 202 5.23 -18.70 12.78
C LEU A 202 5.35 -20.07 12.12
N LYS A 203 4.97 -20.14 10.84
CA LYS A 203 5.26 -21.30 9.99
C LYS A 203 6.77 -21.41 9.77
N VAL A 204 7.24 -22.64 9.58
CA VAL A 204 8.63 -23.00 9.28
C VAL A 204 9.27 -22.06 8.25
N LEU A 205 8.58 -21.87 7.15
CA LEU A 205 9.07 -21.12 6.02
C LEU A 205 9.21 -19.63 6.32
N ASN A 206 8.23 -19.07 7.03
CA ASN A 206 8.31 -17.69 7.54
C ASN A 206 9.52 -17.54 8.46
N LYS A 207 9.77 -18.52 9.33
CA LYS A 207 10.95 -18.53 10.21
C LYS A 207 12.26 -18.50 9.41
N ILE A 208 12.43 -19.38 8.41
CA ILE A 208 13.64 -19.40 7.56
C ILE A 208 13.88 -18.04 6.91
N ILE A 209 12.83 -17.43 6.34
CA ILE A 209 12.91 -16.14 5.65
C ILE A 209 13.26 -15.01 6.62
N ILE A 210 12.62 -14.99 7.80
CA ILE A 210 12.87 -13.96 8.83
C ILE A 210 14.28 -14.13 9.43
N ASP A 211 14.73 -15.35 9.67
CA ASP A 211 16.07 -15.63 10.17
C ASP A 211 17.14 -15.23 9.15
N GLY A 212 16.86 -15.38 7.84
CA GLY A 212 17.75 -14.89 6.80
C GLY A 212 17.89 -13.37 6.71
N ALA A 213 17.04 -12.61 7.41
CA ALA A 213 17.16 -11.16 7.53
C ALA A 213 17.78 -10.70 8.87
N LYS A 214 18.08 -11.62 9.79
CA LYS A 214 18.52 -11.30 11.17
C LYS A 214 19.76 -10.41 11.25
N ASN A 215 20.74 -10.64 10.38
CA ASN A 215 21.99 -9.85 10.34
C ASN A 215 21.90 -8.62 9.41
N ARG A 216 20.69 -8.26 8.97
CA ARG A 216 20.40 -7.19 8.01
C ARG A 216 19.33 -6.23 8.55
N PRO A 217 19.65 -5.41 9.57
CA PRO A 217 18.67 -4.53 10.22
C PRO A 217 18.08 -3.45 9.31
N GLU A 218 18.71 -3.19 8.16
CA GLU A 218 18.16 -2.32 7.11
C GLU A 218 16.96 -2.92 6.38
N ILE A 219 16.75 -4.23 6.48
CA ILE A 219 15.60 -4.92 5.90
C ILE A 219 14.39 -4.78 6.84
N SER A 220 13.34 -4.14 6.35
CA SER A 220 12.01 -4.17 6.97
C SER A 220 11.22 -5.40 6.49
N ILE A 221 10.44 -6.00 7.37
CA ILE A 221 9.55 -7.12 7.02
C ILE A 221 8.11 -6.62 7.02
N GLU A 222 7.51 -6.62 5.83
CA GLU A 222 6.11 -6.31 5.62
C GLU A 222 5.30 -7.59 5.66
N ILE A 223 4.35 -7.60 6.58
CA ILE A 223 3.43 -8.71 6.78
C ILE A 223 2.11 -8.32 6.13
N GLU A 224 1.66 -9.13 5.18
CA GLU A 224 0.32 -9.04 4.58
C GLU A 224 -0.54 -10.15 5.19
N LEU A 225 -1.59 -9.80 5.92
CA LEU A 225 -2.44 -10.80 6.57
C LEU A 225 -3.49 -11.28 5.56
N VAL A 226 -3.29 -12.50 5.09
CA VAL A 226 -4.16 -13.20 4.13
C VAL A 226 -4.83 -14.33 4.89
N GLY A 227 -6.05 -14.10 5.39
CA GLY A 227 -6.82 -15.15 6.05
C GLY A 227 -8.24 -15.18 5.53
N SER A 228 -8.75 -16.38 5.25
CA SER A 228 -10.19 -16.61 5.22
C SER A 228 -10.75 -16.38 6.62
N ILE A 229 -12.02 -15.98 6.69
CA ILE A 229 -12.78 -15.78 7.91
C ILE A 229 -12.97 -17.14 8.59
N TYR A 230 -11.90 -17.74 9.12
CA TYR A 230 -12.00 -18.89 10.00
C TYR A 230 -12.47 -18.34 11.35
N GLU A 231 -13.79 -18.19 11.43
CA GLU A 231 -14.59 -17.99 12.62
C GLU A 231 -13.96 -18.70 13.83
N GLU A 232 -13.52 -17.92 14.81
CA GLU A 232 -13.47 -18.12 16.28
C GLU A 232 -13.13 -19.48 16.91
N LYS A 233 -12.97 -20.58 16.16
CA LYS A 233 -12.74 -21.93 16.68
C LYS A 233 -11.31 -22.14 17.16
N LEU A 234 -10.42 -21.16 17.04
CA LEU A 234 -9.01 -21.26 17.44
C LEU A 234 -8.66 -20.49 18.72
N TYR A 235 -9.65 -20.21 19.59
CA TYR A 235 -9.40 -19.63 20.94
C TYR A 235 -8.53 -20.53 21.85
N TYR A 236 -8.20 -21.75 21.42
CA TYR A 236 -7.36 -22.68 22.19
C TYR A 236 -5.84 -22.45 22.09
N PHE A 237 -5.34 -21.49 21.31
CA PHE A 237 -3.88 -21.29 21.13
C PHE A 237 -3.22 -20.22 22.02
N ASN A 238 -3.80 -19.91 23.18
CA ASN A 238 -3.22 -18.97 24.17
C ASN A 238 -1.87 -19.41 24.78
N LYS A 239 -1.27 -20.53 24.36
CA LYS A 239 0.00 -21.04 24.92
C LYS A 239 1.22 -20.93 24.02
N ILE A 240 1.13 -20.32 22.84
CA ILE A 240 2.27 -20.33 21.91
C ILE A 240 2.73 -18.91 21.53
N TYR A 241 3.03 -18.08 22.54
CA TYR A 241 3.72 -16.80 22.34
C TYR A 241 5.08 -16.95 21.66
N GLU A 242 5.81 -18.03 21.98
CA GLU A 242 7.11 -18.32 21.35
C GLU A 242 7.02 -18.55 19.85
N LYS A 243 5.81 -18.68 19.27
CA LYS A 243 5.61 -18.83 17.83
C LYS A 243 4.80 -17.68 17.22
N ASN A 244 4.71 -16.51 17.85
CA ASN A 244 4.18 -15.34 17.14
C ASN A 244 5.22 -14.78 16.15
N ILE A 245 4.82 -14.63 14.90
CA ILE A 245 5.67 -14.11 13.83
C ILE A 245 6.17 -12.69 14.07
N ILE A 246 5.36 -11.78 14.61
CA ILE A 246 5.71 -10.38 14.88
C ILE A 246 6.81 -10.34 15.94
N SER A 247 6.61 -11.07 17.05
CA SER A 247 7.62 -11.18 18.11
C SER A 247 8.93 -11.75 17.57
N HIS A 248 8.86 -12.73 16.66
CA HIS A 248 10.04 -13.32 16.02
C HIS A 248 10.80 -12.31 15.15
N ILE A 249 10.09 -11.50 14.35
CA ILE A 249 10.69 -10.44 13.53
C ILE A 249 11.40 -9.40 14.41
N ILE A 250 10.74 -8.96 15.48
CA ILE A 250 11.29 -7.95 16.41
C ILE A 250 12.53 -8.49 17.12
N LYS A 251 12.51 -9.74 17.57
CA LYS A 251 13.68 -10.40 18.19
C LYS A 251 14.88 -10.52 17.25
N ASN A 252 14.63 -10.62 15.94
CA ASN A 252 15.69 -10.58 14.93
C ASN A 252 16.19 -9.16 14.62
N GLY A 253 15.67 -8.13 15.28
CA GLY A 253 16.10 -6.74 15.12
C GLY A 253 15.62 -6.09 13.82
N ASN A 254 14.63 -6.70 13.15
CA ASN A 254 14.07 -6.15 11.92
C ASN A 254 12.84 -5.27 12.22
N ARG A 255 12.64 -4.23 11.40
CA ARG A 255 11.45 -3.38 11.47
C ARG A 255 10.24 -4.10 10.91
N VAL A 256 9.08 -3.93 11.54
CA VAL A 256 7.82 -4.55 11.15
C VAL A 256 6.93 -3.54 10.45
N LEU A 257 6.38 -3.93 9.30
CA LEU A 257 5.32 -3.21 8.60
C LEU A 257 4.09 -4.10 8.57
N ILE A 258 3.13 -3.86 9.45
CA ILE A 258 1.87 -4.61 9.47
C ILE A 258 0.91 -3.90 8.55
N LYS A 259 0.78 -4.41 7.32
CA LYS A 259 -0.13 -3.87 6.31
C LYS A 259 -1.22 -4.87 6.02
N ARG A 260 -2.43 -4.36 5.78
CA ARG A 260 -3.55 -5.11 5.17
C ARG A 260 -3.92 -6.40 5.91
N GLY A 261 -5.18 -6.50 6.33
CA GLY A 261 -5.67 -7.74 6.92
C GLY A 261 -7.11 -7.64 7.35
N TYR A 262 -7.86 -8.72 7.23
CA TYR A 262 -9.05 -8.89 8.04
C TYR A 262 -8.57 -9.27 9.45
N HIS A 263 -8.34 -8.26 10.29
CA HIS A 263 -7.71 -8.45 11.60
C HIS A 263 -8.65 -9.09 12.63
N LYS A 264 -9.91 -9.42 12.28
CA LYS A 264 -10.78 -10.19 13.20
C LYS A 264 -10.08 -11.47 13.70
N ALA A 265 -9.19 -12.06 12.90
CA ALA A 265 -8.40 -13.23 13.28
C ALA A 265 -7.07 -12.92 14.03
N PHE A 266 -6.63 -11.66 14.06
CA PHE A 266 -5.34 -11.27 14.63
C PHE A 266 -5.54 -10.45 15.90
N HIS A 267 -5.30 -11.09 17.04
CA HIS A 267 -5.26 -10.44 18.35
C HIS A 267 -3.97 -9.63 18.56
N LEU A 268 -3.69 -8.67 17.67
CA LEU A 268 -2.51 -7.80 17.75
C LEU A 268 -2.42 -7.08 19.11
N ASN A 269 -3.55 -6.80 19.75
CA ASN A 269 -3.59 -6.25 21.11
C ASN A 269 -2.99 -7.21 22.15
N ILE A 270 -3.21 -8.52 22.04
CA ILE A 270 -2.56 -9.51 22.90
C ILE A 270 -1.05 -9.46 22.65
N ASP A 271 -0.62 -9.40 21.40
CA ASP A 271 0.80 -9.33 21.07
C ASP A 271 1.45 -8.06 21.64
N PHE A 272 0.80 -6.90 21.46
CA PHE A 272 1.30 -5.61 21.95
C PHE A 272 1.34 -5.52 23.48
N ASN A 273 0.40 -6.14 24.21
CA ASN A 273 0.46 -6.23 25.67
C ASN A 273 1.70 -6.98 26.17
N ASN A 274 2.29 -7.85 25.34
CA ASN A 274 3.51 -8.58 25.69
C ASN A 274 4.79 -7.87 25.27
N PHE A 275 4.67 -6.79 24.49
CA PHE A 275 5.81 -6.00 24.07
C PHE A 275 6.14 -4.93 25.11
N ASN A 276 7.42 -4.79 25.40
CA ASN A 276 7.91 -3.62 26.12
C ASN A 276 8.01 -2.41 25.17
N GLY A 277 8.20 -1.22 25.73
CA GLY A 277 8.29 0.03 24.95
C GLY A 277 9.41 0.01 23.89
N PHE A 278 10.51 -0.72 24.10
CA PHE A 278 11.59 -0.85 23.12
C PHE A 278 11.19 -1.72 21.93
N GLU A 279 10.45 -2.80 22.15
CA GLU A 279 9.95 -3.68 21.08
C GLU A 279 8.93 -2.95 20.18
N LEU A 280 8.09 -2.09 20.76
CA LEU A 280 7.14 -1.26 20.00
C LEU A 280 7.84 -0.26 19.05
N LEU A 281 9.12 0.08 19.29
CA LEU A 281 9.91 0.93 18.38
C LEU A 281 10.19 0.25 17.03
N PHE A 282 10.03 -1.06 16.91
CA PHE A 282 10.26 -1.75 15.63
C PHE A 282 9.07 -1.63 14.67
N ILE A 283 7.89 -1.22 15.16
CA ILE A 283 6.69 -1.05 14.34
C ILE A 283 6.77 0.28 13.59
N GLN A 284 6.85 0.21 12.27
CA GLN A 284 6.91 1.39 11.39
C GLN A 284 5.62 1.63 10.61
N CYS A 285 4.81 0.61 10.40
CA CYS A 285 3.54 0.70 9.70
C CYS A 285 2.52 -0.18 10.40
N LEU A 286 1.34 0.37 10.65
CA LEU A 286 0.25 -0.34 11.29
C LEU A 286 -1.07 -0.07 10.57
N THR A 287 -1.64 -1.11 9.98
CA THR A 287 -3.07 -1.19 9.68
C THR A 287 -3.76 -1.99 10.79
N PHE A 288 -4.89 -1.50 11.28
CA PHE A 288 -5.58 -2.11 12.42
C PHE A 288 -7.11 -2.00 12.27
N ASP A 289 -7.83 -3.12 12.37
CA ASP A 289 -9.30 -3.11 12.44
C ASP A 289 -9.77 -2.89 13.88
N ILE A 290 -10.60 -1.88 14.08
CA ILE A 290 -11.20 -1.55 15.36
C ILE A 290 -12.63 -2.06 15.36
N CYS A 291 -12.87 -3.18 16.05
CA CYS A 291 -14.20 -3.80 16.14
C CYS A 291 -14.95 -3.43 17.44
N SER A 292 -14.30 -2.76 18.39
CA SER A 292 -14.93 -2.29 19.63
C SER A 292 -14.23 -1.07 20.20
N TYR A 293 -14.93 -0.35 21.07
CA TYR A 293 -14.40 0.83 21.76
C TYR A 293 -13.26 0.48 22.72
N ASN A 294 -13.33 -0.67 23.38
CA ASN A 294 -12.24 -1.16 24.24
C ASN A 294 -10.96 -1.41 23.43
N LEU A 295 -11.09 -2.02 22.24
CA LEU A 295 -9.94 -2.30 21.39
C LEU A 295 -9.27 -1.00 20.89
N PHE A 296 -10.08 0.00 20.55
CA PHE A 296 -9.56 1.32 20.20
C PHE A 296 -8.76 1.95 21.34
N TYR A 297 -9.29 1.90 22.56
CA TYR A 297 -8.63 2.45 23.74
C TYR A 297 -7.30 1.74 24.04
N GLN A 298 -7.28 0.40 23.98
CA GLN A 298 -6.05 -0.38 24.14
C GLN A 298 -5.01 0.02 23.09
N LEU A 299 -5.42 0.12 21.83
CA LEU A 299 -4.52 0.54 20.76
C LEU A 299 -3.90 1.92 21.03
N ILE A 300 -4.72 2.89 21.45
CA ILE A 300 -4.29 4.25 21.79
C ILE A 300 -3.16 4.24 22.85
N GLN A 301 -3.23 3.35 23.84
CA GLN A 301 -2.19 3.24 24.87
C GLN A 301 -0.83 2.88 24.24
N PHE A 302 -0.80 1.87 23.36
CA PHE A 302 0.44 1.43 22.71
C PHE A 302 0.95 2.43 21.67
N LEU A 303 0.06 3.16 21.00
CA LEU A 303 0.45 4.10 19.94
C LEU A 303 1.47 5.12 20.44
N SER A 304 1.38 5.57 21.69
CA SER A 304 2.31 6.56 22.25
C SER A 304 3.77 6.08 22.33
N ASP A 305 3.99 4.76 22.40
CA ASP A 305 5.30 4.12 22.47
C ASP A 305 5.84 3.71 21.09
N MET A 306 5.02 3.71 20.04
CA MET A 306 5.42 3.40 18.66
C MET A 306 6.11 4.59 17.97
N VAL A 307 7.15 5.17 18.59
CA VAL A 307 7.81 6.43 18.15
C VAL A 307 8.30 6.39 16.69
N ASN A 308 8.58 5.20 16.16
CA ASN A 308 9.05 5.00 14.80
C ASN A 308 7.93 4.78 13.76
N LEU A 309 6.66 4.87 14.16
CA LEU A 309 5.51 4.71 13.28
C LEU A 309 5.50 5.82 12.22
N GLU A 310 5.53 5.43 10.95
CA GLU A 310 5.50 6.32 9.78
C GLU A 310 4.12 6.34 9.11
N TYR A 311 3.35 5.27 9.29
CA TYR A 311 2.04 5.05 8.69
C TYR A 311 1.08 4.40 9.70
N LEU A 312 -0.10 4.99 9.87
CA LEU A 312 -1.19 4.46 10.69
C LEU A 312 -2.49 4.43 9.87
N SER A 313 -3.14 3.28 9.81
CA SER A 313 -4.44 3.10 9.18
C SER A 313 -5.39 2.39 10.12
N LEU A 314 -6.43 3.11 10.55
CA LEU A 314 -7.47 2.59 11.44
C LEU A 314 -8.75 2.33 10.66
N CYS A 315 -9.28 1.12 10.77
CA CYS A 315 -10.51 0.72 10.11
C CYS A 315 -11.57 0.33 11.15
N PHE A 316 -12.52 1.22 11.40
CA PHE A 316 -13.61 1.04 12.36
C PHE A 316 -14.72 0.18 11.75
N LYS A 317 -14.94 -0.99 12.36
CA LYS A 317 -15.94 -2.01 12.04
C LYS A 317 -16.70 -2.40 13.32
N ILE A 318 -17.24 -1.42 14.03
CA ILE A 318 -17.95 -1.64 15.29
C ILE A 318 -19.36 -2.14 14.95
N GLU A 319 -19.60 -3.44 15.15
CA GLU A 319 -20.89 -4.09 14.93
C GLU A 319 -21.64 -4.23 16.26
N ASN A 320 -22.90 -3.78 16.32
CA ASN A 320 -23.85 -3.99 17.43
C ASN A 320 -23.22 -3.93 18.83
N PRO A 321 -22.68 -2.78 19.25
CA PRO A 321 -22.11 -2.66 20.57
C PRO A 321 -23.17 -3.01 21.60
N SER A 322 -22.90 -3.99 22.47
CA SER A 322 -23.80 -4.29 23.57
C SER A 322 -23.95 -3.02 24.42
N VAL A 323 -25.11 -2.36 24.29
CA VAL A 323 -25.40 -0.97 24.71
C VAL A 323 -24.98 -0.66 26.15
N SER A 324 -24.96 -1.67 27.04
CA SER A 324 -24.67 -1.49 28.46
C SER A 324 -23.18 -1.45 28.81
N ILE A 325 -22.32 -2.25 28.16
CA ILE A 325 -20.90 -2.35 28.52
C ILE A 325 -20.11 -1.17 27.93
N GLU A 326 -20.52 -0.67 26.77
CA GLU A 326 -19.76 0.37 26.08
C GLU A 326 -20.14 1.80 26.48
N LYS A 327 -21.34 2.08 27.01
CA LYS A 327 -21.66 3.45 27.50
C LYS A 327 -20.70 3.94 28.58
N ASN A 328 -20.37 3.09 29.54
CA ASN A 328 -19.37 3.42 30.58
C ASN A 328 -17.95 3.62 30.00
N ILE A 329 -17.66 3.03 28.85
CA ILE A 329 -16.39 3.20 28.15
C ILE A 329 -16.42 4.45 27.26
N GLN A 330 -17.56 4.79 26.64
CA GLN A 330 -17.74 5.99 25.82
C GLN A 330 -17.48 7.27 26.60
N ASP A 331 -17.98 7.36 27.84
CA ASP A 331 -17.69 8.50 28.73
C ASP A 331 -16.21 8.57 29.11
N LYS A 332 -15.52 7.41 29.20
CA LYS A 332 -14.07 7.31 29.45
C LYS A 332 -13.21 7.48 28.20
N LEU A 333 -13.80 7.34 27.01
CA LEU A 333 -13.11 7.33 25.72
C LEU A 333 -12.83 8.73 25.19
N ILE A 334 -13.23 9.77 25.91
CA ILE A 334 -12.66 11.08 25.69
C ILE A 334 -11.15 10.92 25.86
N ILE A 335 -10.45 10.85 24.72
CA ILE A 335 -8.99 10.86 24.63
C ILE A 335 -8.55 12.04 25.49
N ASP A 336 -8.10 11.72 26.70
CA ASP A 336 -7.59 12.66 27.68
C ASP A 336 -6.22 13.14 27.20
N ASP A 337 -5.77 14.29 27.66
CA ASP A 337 -4.47 14.90 27.34
C ASP A 337 -3.28 13.97 27.68
N LYS A 338 -3.54 12.87 28.39
CA LYS A 338 -2.59 11.78 28.66
C LYS A 338 -2.11 11.08 27.39
N TYR A 339 -2.92 11.01 26.34
CA TYR A 339 -2.56 10.33 25.08
C TYR A 339 -1.99 11.32 24.08
N ASP A 340 -0.74 11.71 24.29
CA ASP A 340 -0.06 12.65 23.41
C ASP A 340 0.62 11.94 22.24
N PHE A 341 -0.06 11.87 21.08
CA PHE A 341 0.53 11.33 19.86
C PHE A 341 1.51 12.28 19.18
N ARG A 342 1.73 13.50 19.70
CA ARG A 342 2.73 14.43 19.15
C ARG A 342 4.15 13.86 19.23
N ARG A 343 4.40 12.82 20.04
CA ARG A 343 5.68 12.09 20.05
C ARG A 343 5.95 11.30 18.77
N LEU A 344 4.91 10.99 17.97
CA LEU A 344 5.01 10.22 16.73
C LEU A 344 5.53 11.07 15.55
N GLN A 345 6.65 11.76 15.72
CA GLN A 345 7.20 12.72 14.75
C GLN A 345 7.54 12.12 13.36
N LYS A 346 7.65 10.78 13.29
CA LYS A 346 7.85 10.06 12.04
C LYS A 346 6.54 9.79 11.30
N LEU A 347 5.38 9.88 11.95
CA LEU A 347 4.08 9.59 11.35
C LEU A 347 3.78 10.60 10.25
N LYS A 348 3.74 10.13 9.00
CA LYS A 348 3.47 10.95 7.81
C LYS A 348 2.07 10.72 7.25
N THR A 349 1.55 9.50 7.39
CA THR A 349 0.24 9.12 6.85
C THR A 349 -0.66 8.64 7.97
N LEU A 350 -1.86 9.24 8.04
CA LEU A 350 -2.95 8.81 8.91
C LEU A 350 -4.17 8.49 8.05
N LYS A 351 -4.71 7.28 8.20
CA LYS A 351 -5.97 6.88 7.59
C LYS A 351 -6.99 6.46 8.62
N MET A 352 -8.22 6.90 8.43
CA MET A 352 -9.35 6.54 9.27
C MET A 352 -10.55 6.20 8.39
N PHE A 353 -10.99 4.96 8.46
CA PHE A 353 -12.12 4.43 7.69
C PHE A 353 -13.20 3.96 8.63
N ILE A 354 -14.42 4.46 8.46
CA ILE A 354 -15.63 3.90 9.07
C ILE A 354 -16.33 3.11 7.94
N ILE A 355 -16.34 1.78 8.02
CA ILE A 355 -16.86 0.91 6.95
C ILE A 355 -18.34 0.57 7.17
N ASN A 356 -18.73 0.30 8.42
CA ASN A 356 -20.10 -0.12 8.72
C ASN A 356 -20.97 1.09 9.08
N GLU A 357 -22.24 1.04 8.69
CA GLU A 357 -23.26 1.92 9.24
C GLU A 357 -23.47 1.53 10.69
N CYS A 358 -22.88 2.28 11.63
CA CYS A 358 -23.35 2.25 13.01
C CYS A 358 -24.86 2.49 12.95
N THR A 359 -25.65 1.50 13.37
CA THR A 359 -27.12 1.57 13.32
C THR A 359 -27.65 2.67 14.24
N ASN A 360 -26.85 3.09 15.22
CA ASN A 360 -27.11 4.18 16.15
C ASN A 360 -26.30 5.43 15.78
N GLU A 361 -27.00 6.51 15.46
CA GLU A 361 -26.42 7.82 15.10
C GLU A 361 -25.62 8.44 16.27
N GLU A 362 -26.03 8.24 17.53
CA GLU A 362 -25.32 8.76 18.70
C GLU A 362 -23.93 8.12 18.86
N GLU A 363 -23.84 6.82 18.59
CA GLU A 363 -22.57 6.08 18.61
C GLU A 363 -21.67 6.53 17.47
N ARG A 364 -22.24 6.72 16.28
CA ARG A 364 -21.50 7.26 15.13
C ARG A 364 -20.91 8.63 15.46
N GLN A 365 -21.70 9.53 16.03
CA GLN A 365 -21.25 10.86 16.45
C GLN A 365 -20.14 10.78 17.51
N THR A 366 -20.25 9.84 18.45
CA THR A 366 -19.22 9.61 19.48
C THR A 366 -17.92 9.12 18.86
N LEU A 367 -17.99 8.18 17.92
CA LEU A 367 -16.81 7.69 17.19
C LEU A 367 -16.15 8.80 16.37
N GLU A 368 -16.93 9.57 15.60
CA GLU A 368 -16.43 10.70 14.82
C GLU A 368 -15.77 11.76 15.71
N LYS A 369 -16.38 12.09 16.85
CA LYS A 369 -15.79 12.98 17.85
C LYS A 369 -14.43 12.48 18.34
N ASN A 370 -14.28 11.18 18.57
CA ASN A 370 -13.02 10.59 19.01
C ASN A 370 -11.96 10.56 17.88
N ILE A 371 -12.38 10.35 16.64
CA ILE A 371 -11.52 10.50 15.45
C ILE A 371 -10.96 11.93 15.38
N PHE A 372 -11.80 12.95 15.49
CA PHE A 372 -11.33 14.34 15.46
C PHE A 372 -10.43 14.66 16.65
N LYS A 373 -10.73 14.17 17.85
CA LYS A 373 -9.82 14.28 19.01
C LYS A 373 -8.45 13.67 18.75
N MET A 374 -8.41 12.49 18.15
CA MET A 374 -7.14 11.86 17.77
C MET A 374 -6.37 12.74 16.78
N ILE A 375 -7.05 13.39 15.84
CA ILE A 375 -6.43 14.38 14.95
C ILE A 375 -5.85 15.55 15.76
N ASP A 376 -6.58 16.06 16.77
CA ASP A 376 -6.11 17.19 17.59
C ASP A 376 -4.84 16.90 18.38
N VAL A 377 -4.63 15.65 18.80
CA VAL A 377 -3.41 15.23 19.49
C VAL A 377 -2.37 14.61 18.56
N SER A 378 -2.63 14.59 17.25
CA SER A 378 -1.73 14.04 16.25
C SER A 378 -0.53 14.96 15.98
N PRO A 379 0.62 14.40 15.55
CA PRO A 379 1.82 15.18 15.25
C PRO A 379 1.65 15.98 13.96
N ASN A 380 2.23 17.19 13.92
CA ASN A 380 2.26 18.06 12.75
C ASN A 380 3.08 17.48 11.57
N SER A 381 3.76 16.35 11.77
CA SER A 381 4.51 15.62 10.76
C SER A 381 3.61 14.95 9.72
N ILE A 382 2.32 14.74 10.03
CA ILE A 382 1.35 14.18 9.11
C ILE A 382 1.19 15.11 7.91
N ASN A 383 1.37 14.55 6.73
CA ASN A 383 1.18 15.24 5.46
C ASN A 383 0.20 14.54 4.52
N ASN A 384 -0.23 13.31 4.84
CA ASN A 384 -1.26 12.57 4.11
C ASN A 384 -2.37 12.16 5.06
N LEU A 385 -3.59 12.64 4.79
CA LEU A 385 -4.76 12.33 5.59
C LEU A 385 -5.81 11.64 4.73
N TYR A 386 -6.36 10.54 5.22
CA TYR A 386 -7.47 9.83 4.60
C TYR A 386 -8.60 9.74 5.60
N LEU A 387 -9.76 10.32 5.25
CA LEU A 387 -10.99 10.22 6.02
C LEU A 387 -12.04 9.55 5.16
N HIS A 388 -12.64 8.48 5.67
CA HIS A 388 -13.69 7.76 4.99
C HIS A 388 -14.84 7.41 5.93
N GLY A 389 -16.07 7.61 5.47
CA GLY A 389 -17.27 7.23 6.23
C GLY A 389 -17.67 8.22 7.34
N ILE A 390 -17.04 9.40 7.42
CA ILE A 390 -17.49 10.48 8.32
C ILE A 390 -18.83 11.04 7.82
N ASN A 391 -19.83 11.22 8.68
CA ASN A 391 -21.16 11.68 8.29
C ASN A 391 -21.10 13.11 7.74
N LYS A 392 -20.52 14.03 8.52
CA LYS A 392 -20.49 15.46 8.21
C LYS A 392 -19.09 16.04 8.37
N ILE A 393 -18.62 16.78 7.38
CA ILE A 393 -17.41 17.62 7.49
C ILE A 393 -17.78 19.04 7.08
N LYS A 394 -17.89 19.94 8.06
CA LYS A 394 -18.11 21.36 7.81
C LYS A 394 -16.80 22.11 7.79
N ASN A 395 -16.90 23.40 7.46
CA ASN A 395 -15.79 24.34 7.44
C ASN A 395 -15.09 24.43 8.80
N GLU A 396 -15.82 24.32 9.90
CA GLU A 396 -15.26 24.35 11.26
C GLU A 396 -14.30 23.17 11.52
N GLU A 397 -14.68 21.94 11.14
CA GLU A 397 -13.82 20.77 11.29
C GLU A 397 -12.57 20.89 10.40
N THR A 398 -12.69 21.36 9.15
CA THR A 398 -11.50 21.51 8.29
C THR A 398 -10.60 22.66 8.72
N GLN A 399 -11.14 23.75 9.29
CA GLN A 399 -10.33 24.79 9.95
C GLN A 399 -9.57 24.22 11.14
N ARG A 400 -10.21 23.38 11.95
CA ARG A 400 -9.57 22.71 13.09
C ARG A 400 -8.45 21.78 12.62
N ILE A 401 -8.73 20.89 11.67
CA ILE A 401 -7.73 19.97 11.11
C ILE A 401 -6.56 20.75 10.50
N SER A 402 -6.83 21.79 9.70
CA SER A 402 -5.79 22.56 9.02
C SER A 402 -4.88 23.34 9.99
N LYS A 403 -5.41 23.79 11.14
CA LYS A 403 -4.61 24.40 12.21
C LYS A 403 -3.70 23.39 12.89
N GLN A 404 -4.18 22.17 13.13
CA GLN A 404 -3.41 21.14 13.81
C GLN A 404 -2.37 20.47 12.89
N LEU A 405 -2.78 20.13 11.67
CA LEU A 405 -1.98 19.41 10.68
C LEU A 405 -1.52 20.37 9.58
N LEU A 406 -0.66 21.32 9.96
CA LEU A 406 -0.19 22.41 9.10
C LEU A 406 0.49 21.95 7.79
N ASN A 407 0.99 20.70 7.76
CA ASN A 407 1.78 20.16 6.65
C ASN A 407 0.99 19.23 5.72
N ILE A 408 -0.35 19.18 5.80
CA ILE A 408 -1.17 18.38 4.88
C ILE A 408 -0.89 18.82 3.43
N LYS A 409 -0.38 17.86 2.64
CA LYS A 409 -0.15 17.98 1.20
C LYS A 409 -1.07 17.08 0.40
N PHE A 410 -1.53 15.98 1.01
CA PHE A 410 -2.46 15.04 0.43
C PHE A 410 -3.69 14.87 1.33
N LEU A 411 -4.88 14.94 0.72
CA LEU A 411 -6.14 14.67 1.39
C LEU A 411 -6.99 13.72 0.55
N TYR A 412 -7.46 12.64 1.16
CA TYR A 412 -8.49 11.77 0.61
C TYR A 412 -9.75 11.89 1.47
N LEU A 413 -10.87 12.16 0.82
CA LEU A 413 -12.20 12.17 1.44
C LEU A 413 -13.09 11.18 0.69
N GLY A 414 -13.71 10.24 1.39
CA GLY A 414 -14.62 9.28 0.76
C GLY A 414 -15.83 8.94 1.59
N ASN A 415 -16.96 8.70 0.91
CA ASN A 415 -18.23 8.34 1.56
C ASN A 415 -18.62 9.29 2.71
N ILE A 416 -18.61 10.60 2.43
CA ILE A 416 -19.07 11.64 3.36
C ILE A 416 -20.43 12.13 2.86
N ASN A 417 -21.43 12.16 3.75
CA ASN A 417 -22.81 12.47 3.38
C ASN A 417 -23.03 13.96 3.19
N GLU A 418 -22.56 14.78 4.13
CA GLU A 418 -22.67 16.23 4.07
C GLU A 418 -21.28 16.87 4.18
N ILE A 419 -20.90 17.64 3.17
CA ILE A 419 -19.62 18.35 3.15
C ILE A 419 -19.77 19.75 2.56
N ASP A 420 -19.23 20.73 3.25
CA ASP A 420 -19.25 22.13 2.80
C ASP A 420 -18.39 22.28 1.54
N GLN A 421 -18.92 22.98 0.53
CA GLN A 421 -18.24 23.12 -0.77
C GLN A 421 -16.90 23.86 -0.65
N ASP A 422 -16.77 24.77 0.30
CA ASP A 422 -15.57 25.56 0.57
C ASP A 422 -14.68 24.94 1.66
N CYS A 423 -14.94 23.71 2.14
CA CYS A 423 -14.16 23.15 3.25
C CYS A 423 -12.65 23.02 2.96
N LEU A 424 -12.26 22.97 1.68
CA LEU A 424 -10.87 22.78 1.25
C LEU A 424 -10.03 24.06 1.26
N ILE A 425 -10.62 25.25 1.24
CA ILE A 425 -9.85 26.51 1.19
C ILE A 425 -9.00 26.74 2.45
N ASN A 426 -9.28 26.03 3.54
CA ASN A 426 -8.50 26.10 4.77
C ASN A 426 -7.12 25.45 4.67
N PHE A 427 -6.93 24.47 3.79
CA PHE A 427 -5.68 23.73 3.68
C PHE A 427 -4.67 24.44 2.76
N LYS A 428 -3.96 25.41 3.31
CA LYS A 428 -3.00 26.26 2.57
C LYS A 428 -1.86 25.51 1.87
N ASN A 429 -1.54 24.29 2.30
CA ASN A 429 -0.45 23.47 1.74
C ASN A 429 -0.96 22.28 0.92
N LEU A 430 -2.27 22.13 0.76
CA LEU A 430 -2.86 20.98 0.05
C LEU A 430 -2.50 21.04 -1.44
N LYS A 431 -1.85 19.98 -1.92
CA LYS A 431 -1.39 19.83 -3.30
C LYS A 431 -2.18 18.78 -4.06
N ILE A 432 -2.55 17.70 -3.39
CA ILE A 432 -3.26 16.58 -4.01
C ILE A 432 -4.53 16.32 -3.23
N PHE A 433 -5.64 16.26 -3.93
CA PHE A 433 -6.94 15.95 -3.35
C PHE A 433 -7.59 14.80 -4.11
N ILE A 434 -8.16 13.85 -3.37
CA ILE A 434 -8.95 12.75 -3.93
C ILE A 434 -10.32 12.76 -3.24
N SER A 435 -11.37 12.81 -4.05
CA SER A 435 -12.74 12.77 -3.59
C SER A 435 -13.43 11.52 -4.12
N CYS A 436 -13.98 10.73 -3.20
CA CYS A 436 -15.06 9.78 -3.47
C CYS A 436 -16.41 10.32 -2.96
N CYS A 437 -16.51 11.63 -2.73
CA CYS A 437 -17.72 12.30 -2.25
C CYS A 437 -18.61 12.73 -3.42
N ARG A 438 -19.89 12.98 -3.10
CA ARG A 438 -20.95 13.31 -4.06
C ARG A 438 -21.04 14.80 -4.40
N ASN A 439 -20.12 15.61 -3.89
CA ASN A 439 -20.19 17.06 -3.89
C ASN A 439 -19.13 17.68 -4.80
N VAL A 440 -19.48 18.83 -5.38
CA VAL A 440 -18.53 19.72 -6.03
C VAL A 440 -17.85 20.58 -4.96
N PHE A 441 -16.53 20.73 -5.06
CA PHE A 441 -15.69 21.48 -4.14
C PHE A 441 -15.11 22.71 -4.80
N GLN A 442 -15.00 23.78 -4.04
CA GLN A 442 -14.12 24.89 -4.36
C GLN A 442 -12.68 24.48 -4.07
N LEU A 443 -11.94 24.14 -5.12
CA LEU A 443 -10.54 23.75 -5.00
C LEU A 443 -9.65 24.98 -4.71
N PRO A 444 -8.78 24.94 -3.70
CA PRO A 444 -7.78 25.99 -3.52
C PRO A 444 -6.81 26.01 -4.70
N LYS A 445 -6.26 27.19 -5.02
CA LYS A 445 -5.29 27.36 -6.12
C LYS A 445 -4.00 26.54 -5.94
N THR A 446 -3.77 26.01 -4.75
CA THR A 446 -2.61 25.20 -4.41
C THR A 446 -2.70 23.76 -4.94
N ILE A 447 -3.88 23.31 -5.34
CA ILE A 447 -4.09 21.97 -5.91
C ILE A 447 -3.34 21.81 -7.23
N GLU A 448 -2.45 20.84 -7.25
CA GLU A 448 -1.59 20.47 -8.37
C GLU A 448 -2.15 19.29 -9.18
N ALA A 449 -2.82 18.36 -8.49
CA ALA A 449 -3.59 17.27 -9.07
C ALA A 449 -4.81 16.94 -8.21
N PHE A 450 -5.89 16.56 -8.86
CA PHE A 450 -7.16 16.24 -8.23
C PHE A 450 -7.75 14.97 -8.85
N MET A 451 -8.40 14.13 -8.07
CA MET A 451 -9.14 12.98 -8.59
C MET A 451 -10.57 12.92 -8.05
N VAL A 452 -11.52 12.73 -8.97
CA VAL A 452 -12.88 12.27 -8.65
C VAL A 452 -12.89 10.76 -8.85
N MET A 453 -13.09 10.01 -7.78
CA MET A 453 -13.18 8.55 -7.77
C MET A 453 -14.64 8.08 -7.75
N THR A 454 -14.91 6.92 -8.34
CA THR A 454 -16.19 6.22 -8.23
C THR A 454 -16.01 4.89 -7.48
N LEU A 455 -16.82 4.67 -6.43
CA LEU A 455 -16.73 3.47 -5.57
C LEU A 455 -17.78 2.41 -5.93
N SER A 456 -18.93 2.79 -6.50
CA SER A 456 -20.02 1.87 -6.84
C SER A 456 -20.45 2.07 -8.28
N LEU A 457 -20.35 1.01 -9.09
CA LEU A 457 -20.85 0.99 -10.48
C LEU A 457 -22.27 0.44 -10.58
N HIS A 458 -22.94 0.22 -9.45
CA HIS A 458 -24.24 -0.45 -9.42
C HIS A 458 -25.39 0.49 -9.03
N ASP A 459 -25.10 1.75 -8.69
CA ASP A 459 -26.11 2.75 -8.37
C ASP A 459 -26.10 3.87 -9.42
N ASP A 460 -27.15 3.91 -10.25
CA ASP A 460 -27.31 4.88 -11.34
C ASP A 460 -27.28 6.34 -10.84
N ASN A 461 -27.78 6.61 -9.63
CA ASN A 461 -27.75 7.96 -9.06
C ASN A 461 -26.32 8.36 -8.71
N LEU A 462 -25.52 7.42 -8.18
CA LEU A 462 -24.10 7.68 -7.88
C LEU A 462 -23.28 7.87 -9.16
N ILE A 463 -23.58 7.11 -10.21
CA ILE A 463 -22.95 7.26 -11.52
C ILE A 463 -23.26 8.65 -12.09
N LYS A 464 -24.51 9.09 -12.04
CA LYS A 464 -24.91 10.42 -12.49
C LYS A 464 -24.18 11.54 -11.72
N LEU A 465 -24.18 11.49 -10.39
CA LEU A 465 -23.49 12.47 -9.55
C LEU A 465 -21.98 12.54 -9.84
N TYR A 466 -21.35 11.38 -10.06
CA TYR A 466 -19.96 11.31 -10.47
C TYR A 466 -19.73 12.01 -11.82
N HIS A 467 -20.60 11.78 -12.81
CA HIS A 467 -20.50 12.43 -14.12
C HIS A 467 -20.75 13.94 -14.04
N ASP A 468 -21.71 14.38 -13.25
CA ASP A 468 -22.00 15.81 -13.02
C ASP A 468 -20.80 16.51 -12.36
N CYS A 469 -20.21 15.89 -11.33
CA CYS A 469 -18.98 16.39 -10.69
C CYS A 469 -17.83 16.49 -11.69
N CYS A 470 -17.58 15.43 -12.47
CA CYS A 470 -16.53 15.46 -13.48
C CYS A 470 -16.76 16.57 -14.51
N SER A 471 -17.99 16.71 -15.01
CA SER A 471 -18.37 17.72 -16.01
C SER A 471 -18.14 19.13 -15.48
N TYR A 472 -18.50 19.38 -14.22
CA TYR A 472 -18.21 20.66 -13.56
C TYR A 472 -16.71 21.01 -13.63
N TYR A 473 -15.82 20.11 -13.20
CA TYR A 473 -14.38 20.39 -13.19
C TYR A 473 -13.78 20.52 -14.60
N GLU A 474 -14.29 19.77 -15.57
CA GLU A 474 -13.93 19.95 -16.99
C GLU A 474 -14.25 21.37 -17.48
N LEU A 475 -15.40 21.92 -17.09
CA LEU A 475 -15.83 23.26 -17.50
C LEU A 475 -15.05 24.38 -16.81
N THR A 476 -14.50 24.16 -15.61
CA THR A 476 -13.70 25.19 -14.92
C THR A 476 -12.39 25.55 -15.65
N LYS A 477 -11.89 24.67 -16.53
CA LYS A 477 -10.62 24.84 -17.27
C LYS A 477 -9.40 25.14 -16.37
N ASN A 478 -9.46 24.78 -15.09
CA ASN A 478 -8.32 24.88 -14.17
C ASN A 478 -7.22 23.84 -14.47
N PHE A 479 -7.58 22.78 -15.18
CA PHE A 479 -6.71 21.68 -15.56
C PHE A 479 -6.75 21.44 -17.06
N ASN A 480 -5.60 21.25 -17.69
CA ASN A 480 -5.51 20.97 -19.12
C ASN A 480 -5.38 19.48 -19.46
N LYS A 481 -5.13 18.60 -18.47
CA LYS A 481 -5.04 17.16 -18.69
C LYS A 481 -6.02 16.41 -17.81
N ILE A 482 -6.65 15.39 -18.40
CA ILE A 482 -7.69 14.58 -17.78
C ILE A 482 -7.48 13.12 -18.12
N TYR A 483 -7.14 12.32 -17.13
CA TYR A 483 -6.95 10.88 -17.29
C TYR A 483 -8.11 10.13 -16.65
N THR A 484 -8.90 9.44 -17.46
CA THR A 484 -9.92 8.48 -17.02
C THR A 484 -9.22 7.20 -16.63
N CYS A 485 -9.20 6.90 -15.34
CA CYS A 485 -8.59 5.71 -14.78
C CYS A 485 -9.60 4.57 -14.79
N GLU A 486 -9.20 3.47 -15.43
CA GLU A 486 -9.94 2.21 -15.45
C GLU A 486 -9.13 1.12 -14.73
N GLY A 487 -9.79 0.28 -13.93
CA GLY A 487 -9.18 -0.80 -13.15
C GLY A 487 -9.81 -0.94 -11.77
N TYR A 488 -9.01 -1.34 -10.77
CA TYR A 488 -9.45 -1.42 -9.37
C TYR A 488 -9.82 -0.05 -8.77
N ILE A 489 -9.14 1.00 -9.23
CA ILE A 489 -9.49 2.37 -8.90
C ILE A 489 -10.05 2.98 -10.17
N LYS A 490 -11.28 3.44 -10.09
CA LYS A 490 -11.98 4.09 -11.20
C LYS A 490 -12.22 5.54 -10.88
N GLY A 491 -12.04 6.41 -11.87
CA GLY A 491 -12.24 7.84 -11.69
C GLY A 491 -11.57 8.69 -12.77
N LYS A 492 -11.61 10.01 -12.61
CA LYS A 492 -10.90 10.97 -13.46
C LYS A 492 -9.87 11.75 -12.66
N ILE A 493 -8.64 11.78 -13.15
CA ILE A 493 -7.54 12.58 -12.61
C ILE A 493 -7.39 13.85 -13.45
N PHE A 494 -7.45 15.00 -12.79
CA PHE A 494 -7.27 16.33 -13.35
C PHE A 494 -5.91 16.89 -12.92
N PHE A 495 -5.10 17.33 -13.87
CA PHE A 495 -3.76 17.84 -13.60
C PHE A 495 -3.23 18.74 -14.74
N ASN A 496 -2.13 19.43 -14.48
CA ASN A 496 -1.46 20.28 -15.48
C ASN A 496 -0.09 19.74 -15.94
N THR A 497 0.62 19.02 -15.06
CA THR A 497 1.95 18.45 -15.33
C THR A 497 1.98 16.95 -15.07
N PHE A 498 2.75 16.20 -15.86
CA PHE A 498 2.86 14.74 -15.70
C PHE A 498 3.39 14.33 -14.31
N ILE A 499 4.25 15.15 -13.69
CA ILE A 499 4.73 14.88 -12.32
C ILE A 499 3.61 14.96 -11.28
N HIS A 500 2.63 15.86 -11.44
CA HIS A 500 1.51 15.94 -10.51
C HIS A 500 0.63 14.69 -10.62
N CYS A 501 0.40 14.20 -11.85
CA CYS A 501 -0.26 12.91 -12.07
C CYS A 501 0.56 11.72 -11.53
N LEU A 502 1.89 11.80 -11.56
CA LEU A 502 2.76 10.76 -11.00
C LEU A 502 2.72 10.77 -9.46
N ASN A 503 2.57 11.96 -8.86
CA ASN A 503 2.47 12.09 -7.42
C ASN A 503 1.15 11.54 -6.89
N ILE A 504 0.01 11.84 -7.52
CA ILE A 504 -1.29 11.30 -7.09
C ILE A 504 -1.31 9.77 -7.12
N GLN A 505 -0.62 9.16 -8.08
CA GLN A 505 -0.49 7.71 -8.17
C GLN A 505 0.16 7.07 -6.93
N LYS A 506 1.20 7.69 -6.38
CA LYS A 506 1.88 7.16 -5.18
C LYS A 506 0.89 7.00 -4.02
N PHE A 507 -0.10 7.88 -3.94
CA PHE A 507 -1.17 7.83 -2.95
C PHE A 507 -2.32 6.90 -3.34
N LEU A 508 -2.62 6.74 -4.63
CA LEU A 508 -3.61 5.76 -5.10
C LEU A 508 -3.19 4.32 -4.83
N VAL A 509 -1.90 3.99 -4.97
CA VAL A 509 -1.39 2.67 -4.60
C VAL A 509 -1.62 2.44 -3.09
N GLN A 510 -1.49 3.48 -2.28
CA GLN A 510 -1.82 3.41 -0.86
C GLN A 510 -3.34 3.34 -0.64
N SER A 511 -4.19 4.07 -1.36
CA SER A 511 -5.65 4.07 -1.15
C SER A 511 -6.33 2.76 -1.53
N ARG A 512 -5.65 1.86 -2.26
CA ARG A 512 -6.09 0.47 -2.46
C ARG A 512 -6.03 -0.35 -1.17
N GLU A 513 -5.18 0.06 -0.23
CA GLU A 513 -5.06 -0.48 1.13
C GLU A 513 -6.08 0.17 2.05
#